data_AF-A0AA39IZQ8-F1
#
_entry.id   AF-A0AA39IZQ8-F1
#
_cell.length_a   1.000
_cell.length_b   1.000
_cell.length_c   1.000
_cell.angle_alpha   90.00
_cell.angle_beta   90.00
_cell.angle_gamma   90.00
#
_symmetry.space_group_name_H-M   'P 1'
#
loop_
_entity.id
_entity.type
_entity.pdbx_description
1 polymer ?
#
loop_
_entity_poly.entity_id
_entity_poly.type
_entity_poly.pdbx_seq_one_letter_code
_entity_poly.pdbx_strand_id
1 'polypeptide(L)'
;MDNPYLAHLPPSQRGASSSKAKIDTSEEPLFGFLPRKVTGKQSRKALEHDVNPFTKQPHSVQYKKILASREKLPVYSQMDDFFKME
;
A
#
# COMPACT_ATOMS: atom_id res chain seq x y z
N MET A 1 -8.34 13.45 -32.79
CA MET A 1 -8.39 14.84 -32.29
C MET A 1 -7.25 14.96 -31.30
N ASP A 2 -6.15 15.60 -31.70
CA ASP A 2 -5.01 15.83 -30.81
C ASP A 2 -5.35 16.91 -29.78
N ASN A 3 -4.87 16.74 -28.54
CA ASN A 3 -5.11 17.71 -27.47
C ASN A 3 -4.41 19.05 -27.82
N PRO A 4 -5.14 20.16 -28.04
CA PRO A 4 -4.56 21.43 -28.47
C PRO A 4 -3.56 22.00 -27.46
N TYR A 5 -3.69 21.64 -26.18
CA TYR A 5 -2.78 22.06 -25.13
C TYR A 5 -1.42 21.35 -25.18
N LEU A 6 -1.28 20.26 -25.94
CA LEU A 6 -0.01 19.52 -26.08
C LEU A 6 0.73 19.82 -27.39
N ALA A 7 0.23 20.75 -28.21
CA ALA A 7 0.77 21.05 -29.54
C ALA A 7 2.19 21.62 -29.53
N HIS A 8 2.59 22.27 -28.44
CA HIS A 8 3.93 22.87 -28.27
C HIS A 8 5.00 21.84 -27.88
N LEU A 9 4.62 20.60 -27.56
CA LEU A 9 5.55 19.53 -27.22
C LEU A 9 6.01 18.77 -28.48
N PRO A 10 7.27 18.26 -28.51
CA PRO A 10 7.72 17.35 -29.55
C PRO A 10 6.76 16.15 -29.72
N PRO A 11 6.58 15.60 -30.94
CA PRO A 11 5.67 14.47 -31.17
C PRO A 11 5.90 13.28 -30.23
N SER A 12 7.16 13.02 -29.85
CA SER A 12 7.54 11.95 -28.91
C SER A 12 7.05 12.16 -27.48
N GLN A 13 6.68 13.38 -27.12
CA GLN A 13 6.19 13.76 -25.78
C GLN A 13 4.68 14.00 -25.75
N ARG A 14 4.00 13.97 -26.90
CA ARG A 14 2.54 14.18 -27.03
C ARG A 14 1.68 12.99 -26.58
N GLY A 15 2.31 11.91 -26.12
CA GLY A 15 1.63 10.69 -25.70
C GLY A 15 2.46 9.82 -24.78
N ALA A 16 3.23 10.44 -23.86
CA ALA A 16 4.04 9.69 -22.91
C ALA A 16 3.14 8.95 -21.89
N SER A 17 2.64 7.79 -22.27
CA SER A 17 2.47 6.70 -21.30
C SER A 17 3.88 6.39 -20.81
N SER A 18 4.25 7.01 -19.70
CA SER A 18 5.44 6.60 -18.96
C SER A 18 5.32 5.10 -18.70
N SER A 19 6.06 4.31 -19.46
CA SER A 19 6.33 2.92 -19.15
C SER A 19 7.22 2.91 -17.91
N LYS A 20 6.64 3.22 -16.75
CA LYS A 20 7.20 2.76 -15.48
C LYS A 20 7.40 1.27 -15.69
N ALA A 21 8.64 0.81 -15.52
CA ALA A 21 8.94 -0.62 -15.44
C ALA A 21 7.84 -1.27 -14.60
N LYS A 22 7.28 -2.40 -15.06
CA LYS A 22 6.31 -3.18 -14.29
C LYS A 22 7.03 -3.65 -13.03
N ILE A 23 7.10 -2.82 -12.02
CA ILE A 23 7.42 -3.22 -10.66
C ILE A 23 6.28 -4.17 -10.33
N ASP A 24 6.60 -5.44 -10.13
CA ASP A 24 5.62 -6.41 -9.69
C ASP A 24 5.17 -5.98 -8.30
N THR A 25 4.01 -5.35 -8.25
CA THR A 25 3.45 -4.79 -7.02
C THR A 25 2.69 -5.85 -6.24
N SER A 26 2.62 -7.10 -6.75
CA SER A 26 1.96 -8.22 -6.06
C SER A 26 2.51 -8.47 -4.66
N GLU A 27 3.81 -8.20 -4.48
CA GLU A 27 4.54 -8.37 -3.22
C GLU A 27 4.50 -7.11 -2.33
N GLU A 28 3.78 -6.06 -2.72
CA GLU A 28 3.65 -4.90 -1.85
C GLU A 28 2.68 -5.16 -0.68
N PRO A 29 2.98 -4.67 0.55
CA PRO A 29 2.15 -4.95 1.72
C PRO A 29 0.69 -4.48 1.58
N LEU A 30 0.47 -3.40 0.81
CA LEU A 30 -0.85 -2.82 0.58
C LEU A 30 -1.45 -3.20 -0.77
N PHE A 31 -0.88 -4.19 -1.46
CA PHE A 31 -1.41 -4.65 -2.73
C PHE A 31 -2.86 -5.13 -2.58
N GLY A 32 -3.75 -4.61 -3.43
CA GLY A 32 -5.19 -4.93 -3.40
C GLY A 32 -5.99 -4.25 -2.30
N PHE A 33 -5.42 -3.29 -1.55
CA PHE A 33 -6.20 -2.49 -0.60
C PHE A 33 -7.13 -1.53 -1.35
N LEU A 34 -8.42 -1.60 -1.03
CA LEU A 34 -9.43 -0.69 -1.56
C LEU A 34 -9.90 0.27 -0.45
N PRO A 35 -9.94 1.59 -0.71
CA PRO A 35 -10.43 2.55 0.28
C PRO A 35 -11.81 2.17 0.82
N ARG A 36 -11.98 2.21 2.15
CA ARG A 36 -13.23 1.82 2.86
C ARG A 36 -13.69 0.37 2.65
N LYS A 37 -12.79 -0.48 2.13
CA LYS A 37 -13.01 -1.92 1.92
C LYS A 37 -11.78 -2.71 2.36
N VAL A 38 -11.16 -2.27 3.46
CA VAL A 38 -10.02 -2.93 4.09
C VAL A 38 -10.52 -3.82 5.21
N THR A 39 -10.05 -5.06 5.24
CA THR A 39 -10.38 -6.02 6.30
C THR A 39 -9.28 -6.06 7.37
N GLY A 40 -9.64 -6.46 8.59
CA GLY A 40 -8.65 -6.67 9.66
C GLY A 40 -7.56 -7.66 9.26
N LYS A 41 -7.92 -8.76 8.56
CA LYS A 41 -6.97 -9.73 8.01
C LYS A 41 -5.96 -9.10 7.03
N GLN A 42 -6.41 -8.24 6.12
CA GLN A 42 -5.51 -7.53 5.20
C GLN A 42 -4.55 -6.62 5.98
N SER A 43 -5.07 -5.87 6.96
CA SER A 43 -4.25 -5.01 7.81
C SER A 43 -3.20 -5.79 8.62
N ARG A 44 -3.54 -6.96 9.19
CA ARG A 44 -2.54 -7.82 9.88
C ARG A 44 -1.45 -8.28 8.93
N LYS A 45 -1.82 -8.76 7.75
CA LYS A 45 -0.86 -9.18 6.72
C LYS A 45 0.11 -8.05 6.36
N ALA A 46 -0.39 -6.82 6.23
CA ALA A 46 0.44 -5.65 5.94
C ALA A 46 1.37 -5.26 7.11
N LEU A 47 0.94 -5.47 8.36
CA LEU A 47 1.75 -5.22 9.56
C LEU A 47 2.87 -6.26 9.75
N GLU A 48 2.59 -7.52 9.45
CA GLU A 48 3.54 -8.64 9.55
C GLU A 48 4.53 -8.72 8.38
N HIS A 49 4.31 -7.91 7.34
CA HIS A 49 5.15 -7.89 6.16
C HIS A 49 6.58 -7.45 6.49
N ASP A 50 7.58 -7.92 5.74
CA ASP A 50 8.98 -7.58 6.00
C ASP A 50 9.34 -6.14 5.60
N VAL A 51 8.64 -5.60 4.61
CA VAL A 51 8.84 -4.24 4.08
C VAL A 51 7.75 -3.30 4.59
N ASN A 52 8.17 -2.11 5.04
CA ASN A 52 7.28 -1.04 5.43
C ASN A 52 6.57 -0.43 4.22
N PRO A 53 5.23 -0.41 4.18
CA PRO A 53 4.49 0.06 3.01
C PRO A 53 4.65 1.56 2.72
N PHE A 54 5.02 2.37 3.73
CA PHE A 54 5.12 3.83 3.61
C PHE A 54 6.51 4.29 3.19
N THR A 55 7.56 3.64 3.70
CA THR A 55 8.95 3.99 3.38
C THR A 55 9.59 3.09 2.33
N LYS A 56 8.95 1.95 2.01
CA LYS A 56 9.47 0.90 1.12
C LYS A 56 10.81 0.31 1.57
N GLN A 57 11.10 0.39 2.86
CA GLN A 57 12.31 -0.16 3.49
C GLN A 57 11.95 -1.32 4.43
N PRO A 58 12.88 -2.26 4.70
CA PRO A 58 12.65 -3.31 5.69
C PRO A 58 12.31 -2.76 7.08
N HIS A 59 11.42 -3.44 7.80
CA HIS A 59 11.11 -3.06 9.18
C HIS A 59 12.30 -3.25 10.12
N SER A 60 12.44 -2.34 11.08
CA SER A 60 13.47 -2.46 12.12
C SER A 60 13.14 -3.57 13.13
N VAL A 61 14.17 -4.08 13.81
CA VAL A 61 14.00 -5.07 14.89
C VAL A 61 13.12 -4.51 16.02
N GLN A 62 13.25 -3.21 16.32
CA GLN A 62 12.43 -2.55 17.34
C GLN A 62 10.95 -2.53 16.94
N TYR A 63 10.63 -2.28 15.67
CA TYR A 63 9.25 -2.36 15.18
C TYR A 63 8.65 -3.74 15.44
N LYS A 64 9.37 -4.81 15.08
CA LYS A 64 8.87 -6.19 15.28
C LYS A 64 8.63 -6.51 16.77
N LYS A 65 9.48 -6.01 17.68
CA LYS A 65 9.27 -6.13 19.14
C LYS A 65 8.01 -5.40 19.63
N ILE A 66 7.77 -4.18 19.12
CA ILE A 66 6.58 -3.39 19.46
C ILE A 66 5.32 -4.07 18.90
N LEU A 67 5.37 -4.59 17.68
CA LEU A 67 4.25 -5.31 17.07
C LEU A 67 3.83 -6.53 17.92
N ALA A 68 4.78 -7.36 18.32
CA ALA A 68 4.52 -8.51 19.20
C ALA A 68 3.94 -8.11 20.58
N SER A 69 4.23 -6.89 21.04
CA SER A 69 3.62 -6.36 22.26
C SER A 69 2.19 -5.85 22.02
N ARG A 70 1.93 -5.25 20.86
CA ARG A 70 0.60 -4.75 20.45
C ARG A 70 -0.38 -5.87 20.17
N GLU A 71 0.08 -6.99 19.62
CA GLU A 71 -0.74 -8.18 19.38
C GLU A 71 -1.40 -8.74 20.65
N LYS A 72 -0.76 -8.51 21.80
CA LYS A 72 -1.27 -8.93 23.11
C LYS A 72 -2.34 -8.01 23.68
N LEU A 73 -2.57 -6.85 23.09
CA LEU A 73 -3.56 -5.90 23.59
C LEU A 73 -4.98 -6.39 23.27
N PRO A 74 -5.96 -6.24 24.18
CA PRO A 74 -7.35 -6.66 23.92
C PRO A 74 -7.97 -5.99 22.69
N VAL A 75 -7.54 -4.77 22.37
CA VAL A 75 -8.02 -4.05 21.17
C VAL A 75 -7.57 -4.71 19.87
N TYR A 76 -6.45 -5.43 19.88
CA TYR A 76 -5.93 -6.09 18.69
C TYR A 76 -6.81 -7.28 18.27
N SER A 77 -7.41 -7.99 19.23
CA SER A 77 -8.34 -9.09 18.93
C SER A 77 -9.67 -8.58 18.36
N GLN A 78 -10.07 -7.36 18.69
CA GLN A 78 -11.29 -6.71 18.18
C GLN A 78 -11.10 -6.03 16.82
N MET A 79 -9.92 -6.16 16.20
CA MET A 79 -9.59 -5.40 14.99
C MET A 79 -10.52 -5.73 13.81
N ASP A 80 -10.94 -7.00 13.65
CA ASP A 80 -11.87 -7.36 12.57
C ASP A 80 -13.25 -6.72 12.72
N ASP A 81 -13.73 -6.54 13.95
CA ASP A 81 -15.01 -5.90 14.21
C ASP A 81 -14.91 -4.38 14.08
N PHE A 82 -13.76 -3.81 14.45
CA PHE A 82 -13.48 -2.39 14.20
C PHE A 82 -13.60 -2.02 12.72
N PHE A 83 -13.07 -2.84 11.81
CA PHE A 83 -13.17 -2.60 10.36
C PHE A 83 -14.59 -2.81 9.77
N LYS A 84 -15.50 -3.45 10.50
CA LYS A 84 -16.90 -3.68 10.05
C LYS A 84 -17.87 -2.60 10.52
N MET A 85 -17.46 -1.72 11.43
CA MET A 85 -18.32 -0.67 11.99
C MET A 85 -18.53 0.53 11.06
N GLU A 86 -18.14 0.46 9.78
CA GLU A 86 -18.40 1.47 8.74
C GLU A 86 -19.71 1.24 7.96
#